data_AF-K9IZS3-F1
#
_entry.id   AF-K9IZS3-F1
#
_cell.length_a   1.000
_cell.length_b   1.000
_cell.length_c   1.000
_cell.angle_alpha   90.00
_cell.angle_beta   90.00
_cell.angle_gamma   90.00
#
_symmetry.space_group_name_H-M   'P 1'
#
loop_
_entity.id
_entity.type
_entity.pdbx_description
1 polymer ?
#
loop_
_entity_poly.entity_id
_entity_poly.type
_entity_poly.pdbx_seq_one_letter_code
_entity_poly.pdbx_strand_id
1 'polypeptide(L)'
;MAADENNEKQVLKEDWPDEEFMKDKQTKELLDDMLSENIDLKLEIQKLREELQETAGNSQIKEDIPEPKMKFTSLENPENESQFLNISCSFQVSSPVPYELQRGEALITFEEEEVAQNVIRMGKHCVHIKDIAVEVMAKAVPLKSGVRFQVHVEVSKVKINVAEIPDELPENQMRDKLELSFCKSRNGGGEVECVEYDKQARSAVVTFVESGVAERILKNKDYPLYINQDCRRVAVSPYVETHLKKFQVFSGISKRTVLLTGMGDLDMMDEETVEDLIGIHFQREKNGGGEVDTIKCSLHQPYVAYFQE
;
A
#
# COMPACT_ATOMS: atom_id res chain seq x y z
N MET A 1 -107.69 -34.54 -0.30
CA MET A 1 -107.57 -34.71 1.16
C MET A 1 -106.06 -34.65 1.43
N ALA A 2 -105.46 -33.61 2.00
CA ALA A 2 -105.81 -32.74 3.14
C ALA A 2 -105.36 -33.32 4.50
N ALA A 3 -105.02 -32.43 5.45
CA ALA A 3 -104.08 -32.62 6.60
C ALA A 3 -102.61 -32.62 6.14
N ASP A 4 -101.65 -31.81 6.64
CA ASP A 4 -101.50 -31.02 7.90
C ASP A 4 -101.19 -31.93 9.12
N GLU A 5 -100.28 -31.66 10.07
CA GLU A 5 -99.45 -30.47 10.43
C GLU A 5 -97.91 -30.79 10.27
N ASN A 6 -96.86 -30.16 10.87
CA ASN A 6 -96.63 -29.03 11.79
C ASN A 6 -95.16 -28.48 11.64
N ASN A 7 -94.72 -27.61 12.57
CA ASN A 7 -93.37 -27.18 13.03
C ASN A 7 -92.10 -28.03 12.69
N GLU A 8 -90.87 -27.47 12.64
CA GLU A 8 -90.31 -26.40 13.50
C GLU A 8 -89.43 -25.30 12.81
N LYS A 9 -89.50 -24.09 13.39
CA LYS A 9 -88.43 -23.07 13.60
C LYS A 9 -87.71 -22.40 12.41
N GLN A 10 -87.68 -21.06 12.53
CA GLN A 10 -86.83 -20.11 11.81
C GLN A 10 -85.35 -20.24 12.22
N VAL A 11 -84.42 -19.74 11.38
CA VAL A 11 -83.55 -18.58 11.67
C VAL A 11 -82.78 -18.16 10.40
N LEU A 12 -82.41 -16.88 10.30
CA LEU A 12 -81.67 -16.27 9.17
C LEU A 12 -80.13 -16.41 9.31
N LYS A 13 -79.42 -15.81 8.33
CA LYS A 13 -77.97 -15.52 8.24
C LYS A 13 -77.16 -16.63 7.53
N GLU A 14 -76.42 -16.39 6.44
CA GLU A 14 -75.50 -15.28 6.06
C GLU A 14 -74.37 -15.04 7.06
N ASP A 15 -73.16 -15.53 6.77
CA ASP A 15 -71.88 -14.86 7.02
C ASP A 15 -70.72 -15.82 6.67
N TRP A 16 -70.06 -15.61 5.52
CA TRP A 16 -68.72 -16.17 5.21
C TRP A 16 -67.87 -15.22 4.32
N PRO A 17 -67.28 -14.13 4.87
CA PRO A 17 -66.22 -13.38 4.19
C PRO A 17 -64.86 -13.41 4.91
N ASP A 18 -64.83 -13.73 6.21
CA ASP A 18 -63.72 -13.32 7.10
C ASP A 18 -62.40 -14.06 6.87
N GLU A 19 -62.43 -15.35 6.48
CA GLU A 19 -61.20 -16.14 6.28
C GLU A 19 -60.35 -15.66 5.11
N GLU A 20 -60.96 -15.08 4.07
CA GLU A 20 -60.25 -14.60 2.88
C GLU A 20 -59.70 -13.19 3.13
N PHE A 21 -60.50 -12.33 3.77
CA PHE A 21 -60.13 -10.97 4.16
C PHE A 21 -58.95 -10.93 5.15
N MET A 22 -58.90 -11.88 6.10
CA MET A 22 -57.80 -11.98 7.07
C MET A 22 -56.48 -12.45 6.44
N LYS A 23 -56.53 -13.34 5.42
CA LYS A 23 -55.35 -13.79 4.67
C LYS A 23 -54.80 -12.69 3.76
N ASP A 24 -55.67 -11.93 3.10
CA ASP A 24 -55.28 -10.80 2.25
C ASP A 24 -54.61 -9.70 3.10
N LYS A 25 -55.17 -9.40 4.29
CA LYS A 25 -54.55 -8.48 5.26
C LYS A 25 -53.16 -8.93 5.70
N GLN A 26 -52.99 -10.19 6.11
CA GLN A 26 -51.68 -10.72 6.53
C GLN A 26 -50.65 -10.74 5.39
N THR A 27 -51.09 -11.05 4.17
CA THR A 27 -50.24 -11.04 2.97
C THR A 27 -49.79 -9.63 2.62
N LYS A 28 -50.64 -8.63 2.86
CA LYS A 28 -50.33 -7.21 2.67
C LYS A 28 -49.38 -6.66 3.73
N GLU A 29 -49.57 -7.03 5.00
CA GLU A 29 -48.65 -6.68 6.08
C GLU A 29 -47.24 -7.25 5.80
N LEU A 30 -47.15 -8.52 5.38
CA LEU A 30 -45.88 -9.13 4.97
C LEU A 30 -45.23 -8.46 3.73
N LEU A 31 -46.04 -7.96 2.79
CA LEU A 31 -45.56 -7.22 1.61
C LEU A 31 -45.01 -5.84 1.97
N ASP A 32 -45.63 -5.13 2.91
CA ASP A 32 -45.17 -3.83 3.39
C ASP A 32 -43.88 -3.99 4.22
N ASP A 33 -43.78 -5.03 5.06
CA ASP A 33 -42.55 -5.42 5.77
C ASP A 33 -41.41 -5.73 4.78
N MET A 34 -41.65 -6.61 3.79
CA MET A 34 -40.67 -6.92 2.74
C MET A 34 -40.27 -5.71 1.90
N LEU A 35 -41.18 -4.73 1.70
CA LEU A 35 -40.88 -3.47 1.03
C LEU A 35 -39.94 -2.59 1.87
N SER A 36 -40.12 -2.55 3.18
CA SER A 36 -39.23 -1.82 4.09
C SER A 36 -37.80 -2.41 4.08
N GLU A 37 -37.66 -3.73 4.23
CA GLU A 37 -36.36 -4.40 4.13
C GLU A 37 -35.70 -4.16 2.76
N ASN A 38 -36.47 -4.14 1.67
CA ASN A 38 -35.98 -3.84 0.32
C ASN A 38 -35.60 -2.37 0.09
N ILE A 39 -36.00 -1.45 0.97
CA ILE A 39 -35.56 -0.05 0.97
C ILE A 39 -34.27 0.06 1.77
N ASP A 40 -34.23 -0.49 2.98
CA ASP A 40 -33.06 -0.44 3.86
C ASP A 40 -31.85 -1.17 3.24
N LEU A 41 -32.05 -2.36 2.66
CA LEU A 41 -31.01 -3.08 1.92
C LEU A 41 -30.51 -2.31 0.69
N LYS A 42 -31.35 -1.49 0.04
CA LYS A 42 -30.90 -0.62 -1.07
C LYS A 42 -30.09 0.57 -0.57
N LEU A 43 -30.47 1.17 0.55
CA LEU A 43 -29.70 2.23 1.19
C LEU A 43 -28.33 1.73 1.65
N GLU A 44 -28.26 0.53 2.24
CA GLU A 44 -26.99 -0.08 2.64
C GLU A 44 -26.12 -0.50 1.44
N ILE A 45 -26.71 -1.08 0.39
CA ILE A 45 -26.00 -1.34 -0.88
C ILE A 45 -25.49 -0.03 -1.52
N GLN A 46 -26.23 1.08 -1.43
CA GLN A 46 -25.78 2.37 -1.93
C GLN A 46 -24.63 2.92 -1.08
N LYS A 47 -24.75 2.92 0.26
CA LYS A 47 -23.69 3.33 1.19
C LYS A 47 -22.39 2.55 0.97
N LEU A 48 -22.48 1.22 0.84
CA LEU A 48 -21.31 0.37 0.54
C LEU A 48 -20.70 0.64 -0.84
N ARG A 49 -21.50 1.04 -1.84
CA ARG A 49 -21.00 1.47 -3.15
C ARG A 49 -20.28 2.82 -3.07
N GLU A 50 -20.81 3.75 -2.27
CA GLU A 50 -20.21 5.07 -2.05
C GLU A 50 -18.87 4.93 -1.29
N GLU A 51 -18.81 4.12 -0.23
CA GLU A 51 -17.56 3.77 0.49
C GLU A 51 -16.52 3.09 -0.44
N LEU A 52 -16.94 2.15 -1.29
CA LEU A 52 -16.06 1.54 -2.30
C LEU A 52 -15.59 2.55 -3.35
N GLN A 53 -16.42 3.52 -3.71
CA GLN A 53 -16.09 4.53 -4.72
C GLN A 53 -15.20 5.65 -4.16
N GLU A 54 -15.34 6.02 -2.89
CA GLU A 54 -14.35 6.84 -2.17
C GLU A 54 -13.02 6.10 -2.03
N THR A 55 -13.03 4.79 -1.73
CA THR A 55 -11.82 3.96 -1.65
C THR A 55 -11.11 3.83 -3.01
N ALA A 56 -11.85 3.89 -4.12
CA ALA A 56 -11.31 3.98 -5.48
C ALA A 56 -10.86 5.40 -5.88
N GLY A 57 -11.07 6.40 -5.01
CA GLY A 57 -10.81 7.81 -5.26
C GLY A 57 -9.33 8.17 -5.23
N ASN A 58 -8.70 8.22 -6.41
CA ASN A 58 -7.50 9.01 -6.69
C ASN A 58 -6.29 8.71 -5.77
N SER A 59 -5.73 7.50 -5.81
CA SER A 59 -4.50 7.12 -5.10
C SER A 59 -3.22 7.80 -5.63
N GLN A 60 -3.19 9.14 -5.69
CA GLN A 60 -1.99 9.94 -5.92
C GLN A 60 -1.13 9.97 -4.65
N ILE A 61 -0.35 8.91 -4.47
CA ILE A 61 0.56 8.78 -3.33
C ILE A 61 1.77 9.69 -3.57
N LYS A 62 1.93 10.67 -2.68
CA LYS A 62 3.09 11.56 -2.63
C LYS A 62 3.90 11.26 -1.37
N GLU A 63 4.55 10.10 -1.37
CA GLU A 63 5.58 9.74 -0.39
C GLU A 63 6.95 10.21 -0.90
N ASP A 64 7.66 11.01 -0.12
CA ASP A 64 9.08 11.29 -0.37
C ASP A 64 9.88 10.02 0.00
N ILE A 65 10.38 9.31 -1.01
CA ILE A 65 11.10 8.04 -0.82
C ILE A 65 12.37 8.30 0.01
N PRO A 66 12.49 7.72 1.23
CA PRO A 66 13.64 7.96 2.09
C PRO A 66 14.91 7.34 1.53
N GLU A 67 16.09 7.90 1.85
CA GLU A 67 17.39 7.38 1.39
C GLU A 67 17.54 5.89 1.75
N PRO A 68 17.57 4.96 0.76
CA PRO A 68 17.43 3.55 1.05
C PRO A 68 18.73 2.97 1.63
N LYS A 69 18.62 2.27 2.77
CA LYS A 69 19.71 1.48 3.37
C LYS A 69 20.01 0.25 2.50
N MET A 70 20.79 0.46 1.44
CA MET A 70 21.10 -0.52 0.41
C MET A 70 21.84 -1.74 1.00
N LYS A 71 21.33 -2.94 0.73
CA LYS A 71 22.01 -4.23 0.97
C LYS A 71 22.23 -4.90 -0.39
N PHE A 72 23.45 -5.33 -0.68
CA PHE A 72 23.75 -6.13 -1.87
C PHE A 72 23.38 -7.59 -1.59
N THR A 73 22.30 -8.07 -2.22
CA THR A 73 21.72 -9.41 -1.98
C THR A 73 22.37 -10.51 -2.82
N SER A 74 22.79 -10.18 -4.02
CA SER A 74 23.29 -11.13 -5.03
C SER A 74 24.23 -10.43 -6.01
N LEU A 75 25.13 -11.20 -6.62
CA LEU A 75 25.82 -10.83 -7.85
C LEU A 75 25.28 -11.76 -8.95
N GLU A 76 24.38 -11.24 -9.78
CA GLU A 76 23.87 -11.98 -10.93
C GLU A 76 24.83 -11.79 -12.10
N ASN A 77 25.30 -12.90 -12.67
CA ASN A 77 26.06 -12.88 -13.92
C ASN A 77 25.05 -12.82 -15.08
N PRO A 78 25.02 -11.75 -15.88
CA PRO A 78 24.05 -11.61 -16.97
C PRO A 78 24.20 -12.71 -18.04
N GLU A 79 23.07 -13.21 -18.52
CA GLU A 79 23.01 -14.28 -19.53
C GLU A 79 23.15 -13.76 -20.98
N ASN A 80 23.06 -12.44 -21.18
CA ASN A 80 23.02 -11.83 -22.52
C ASN A 80 23.70 -10.46 -22.57
N GLU A 81 24.34 -10.12 -23.69
CA GLU A 81 25.19 -8.92 -23.83
C GLU A 81 24.42 -7.60 -23.62
N SER A 82 23.12 -7.56 -23.92
CA SER A 82 22.26 -6.38 -23.68
C SER A 82 22.13 -6.01 -22.18
N GLN A 83 22.21 -6.99 -21.28
CA GLN A 83 22.15 -6.75 -19.83
C GLN A 83 23.43 -6.07 -19.30
N PHE A 84 24.52 -6.04 -20.09
CA PHE A 84 25.71 -5.29 -19.74
C PHE A 84 25.58 -3.78 -20.01
N LEU A 85 24.57 -3.30 -20.74
CA LEU A 85 24.44 -1.89 -21.13
C LEU A 85 23.83 -0.99 -20.05
N ASN A 86 23.03 -1.55 -19.13
CA ASN A 86 22.45 -0.85 -17.99
C ASN A 86 22.97 -1.41 -16.65
N ILE A 87 22.69 -0.69 -15.56
CA ILE A 87 22.75 -1.18 -14.17
C ILE A 87 21.32 -1.10 -13.65
N SER A 88 20.71 -2.24 -13.34
CA SER A 88 19.38 -2.30 -12.74
C SER A 88 19.48 -2.43 -11.21
N CYS A 89 18.51 -1.84 -10.52
CA CYS A 89 18.19 -2.16 -9.13
C CYS A 89 16.67 -2.09 -8.92
N SER A 90 16.15 -2.81 -7.94
CA SER A 90 14.72 -2.77 -7.61
C SER A 90 14.50 -2.62 -6.11
N PHE A 91 13.64 -1.67 -5.75
CA PHE A 91 13.26 -1.36 -4.37
C PHE A 91 11.81 -1.78 -4.16
N GLN A 92 11.54 -2.56 -3.13
CA GLN A 92 10.17 -2.80 -2.68
C GLN A 92 9.76 -1.70 -1.72
N VAL A 93 8.61 -1.07 -1.98
CA VAL A 93 8.00 -0.05 -1.13
C VAL A 93 6.65 -0.58 -0.68
N SER A 94 6.45 -0.67 0.63
CA SER A 94 5.15 -0.90 1.26
C SER A 94 4.81 0.39 2.03
N SER A 95 3.63 0.96 1.81
CA SER A 95 3.17 2.11 2.61
C SER A 95 2.78 1.61 4.02
N PRO A 96 3.29 2.22 5.10
CA PRO A 96 3.04 1.76 6.46
C PRO A 96 1.58 2.07 6.85
N VAL A 97 0.74 1.03 6.92
CA VAL A 97 -0.68 1.21 7.23
C VAL A 97 -0.83 1.72 8.69
N PRO A 98 -1.63 2.77 8.94
CA PRO A 98 -1.81 3.32 10.28
C PRO A 98 -2.96 2.64 11.04
N TYR A 99 -2.72 2.28 12.31
CA TYR A 99 -3.73 1.85 13.28
C TYR A 99 -3.76 2.80 14.47
N GLU A 100 -4.95 3.14 14.94
CA GLU A 100 -5.14 4.03 16.09
C GLU A 100 -5.33 3.20 17.36
N LEU A 101 -4.23 2.91 18.06
CA LEU A 101 -4.22 2.19 19.32
C LEU A 101 -5.03 2.98 20.35
N GLN A 102 -6.05 2.34 20.93
CA GLN A 102 -6.82 2.92 22.04
C GLN A 102 -6.17 2.60 23.39
N ARG A 103 -6.53 3.36 24.44
CA ARG A 103 -6.01 3.12 25.80
C ARG A 103 -6.42 1.73 26.30
N GLY A 104 -5.43 0.91 26.67
CA GLY A 104 -5.60 -0.48 27.07
C GLY A 104 -5.49 -1.49 25.93
N GLU A 105 -4.96 -1.07 24.78
CA GLU A 105 -4.66 -1.92 23.62
C GLU A 105 -3.14 -2.01 23.33
N ALA A 106 -2.75 -3.07 22.64
CA ALA A 106 -1.42 -3.23 22.06
C ALA A 106 -1.48 -3.98 20.72
N LEU A 107 -0.55 -3.71 19.83
CA LEU A 107 -0.29 -4.48 18.61
C LEU A 107 1.00 -5.26 18.80
N ILE A 108 0.95 -6.56 18.51
CA ILE A 108 2.14 -7.43 18.48
C ILE A 108 2.27 -8.07 17.10
N THR A 109 3.43 -7.94 16.49
CA THR A 109 3.77 -8.47 15.16
C THR A 109 4.79 -9.58 15.31
N PHE A 110 4.51 -10.75 14.72
CA PHE A 110 5.35 -11.94 14.76
C PHE A 110 6.18 -12.09 13.48
N GLU A 111 7.32 -12.78 13.53
CA GLU A 111 8.06 -13.13 12.30
C GLU A 111 7.21 -14.03 11.37
N GLU A 112 6.44 -14.96 11.93
CA GLU A 112 5.61 -15.92 11.17
C GLU A 112 4.10 -15.62 11.22
N GLU A 113 3.41 -15.76 10.08
CA GLU A 113 1.94 -15.64 9.97
C GLU A 113 1.22 -16.70 10.82
N GLU A 114 1.70 -17.96 10.81
CA GLU A 114 1.09 -19.07 11.55
C GLU A 114 1.02 -18.79 13.06
N VAL A 115 2.04 -18.14 13.62
CA VAL A 115 2.08 -17.75 15.05
C VAL A 115 0.97 -16.74 15.37
N ALA A 116 0.80 -15.70 14.55
CA ALA A 116 -0.27 -14.73 14.74
C ALA A 116 -1.66 -15.41 14.68
N GLN A 117 -1.88 -16.32 13.72
CA GLN A 117 -3.12 -17.09 13.62
C GLN A 117 -3.33 -18.05 14.80
N ASN A 118 -2.26 -18.60 15.38
CA ASN A 118 -2.32 -19.43 16.60
C ASN A 118 -2.74 -18.60 17.83
N VAL A 119 -2.13 -17.43 18.04
CA VAL A 119 -2.44 -16.52 19.14
C VAL A 119 -3.88 -16.00 19.06
N ILE A 120 -4.35 -15.62 17.87
CA ILE A 120 -5.76 -15.22 17.63
C ILE A 120 -6.71 -16.39 17.92
N ARG A 121 -6.38 -17.60 17.45
CA ARG A 121 -7.23 -18.80 17.63
C ARG A 121 -7.34 -19.26 19.09
N MET A 122 -6.36 -18.95 19.93
CA MET A 122 -6.46 -19.15 21.38
C MET A 122 -7.33 -18.09 22.07
N GLY A 123 -7.33 -16.85 21.57
CA GLY A 123 -8.27 -15.78 21.96
C GLY A 123 -8.04 -15.16 23.35
N LYS A 124 -7.98 -15.96 24.42
CA LYS A 124 -7.75 -15.52 25.80
C LYS A 124 -6.34 -15.91 26.28
N HIS A 125 -5.61 -14.94 26.82
CA HIS A 125 -4.26 -15.11 27.34
C HIS A 125 -4.12 -14.46 28.72
N CYS A 126 -3.58 -15.18 29.71
CA CYS A 126 -3.39 -14.68 31.07
C CYS A 126 -1.95 -14.18 31.26
N VAL A 127 -1.69 -12.94 30.85
CA VAL A 127 -0.36 -12.32 30.93
C VAL A 127 -0.05 -11.97 32.39
N HIS A 128 1.15 -12.35 32.85
CA HIS A 128 1.61 -12.03 34.20
C HIS A 128 2.58 -10.86 34.11
N ILE A 129 2.16 -9.71 34.64
CA ILE A 129 2.85 -8.44 34.55
C ILE A 129 3.25 -8.04 35.96
N LYS A 130 4.52 -8.33 36.30
CA LYS A 130 5.03 -8.32 37.68
C LYS A 130 4.16 -9.24 38.56
N ASP A 131 3.56 -8.73 39.63
CA ASP A 131 2.72 -9.49 40.56
C ASP A 131 1.22 -9.55 40.16
N ILE A 132 0.84 -8.97 39.01
CA ILE A 132 -0.56 -8.89 38.55
C ILE A 132 -0.78 -9.84 37.37
N ALA A 133 -1.84 -10.65 37.43
CA ALA A 133 -2.33 -11.43 36.28
C ALA A 133 -3.45 -10.66 35.56
N VAL A 134 -3.25 -10.38 34.28
CA VAL A 134 -4.16 -9.63 33.41
C VAL A 134 -4.73 -10.59 32.36
N GLU A 135 -6.06 -10.58 32.16
CA GLU A 135 -6.66 -11.29 31.03
C GLU A 135 -6.60 -10.41 29.78
N VAL A 136 -5.93 -10.89 28.74
CA VAL A 136 -5.74 -10.19 27.47
C VAL A 136 -6.46 -10.97 26.36
N MET A 137 -7.31 -10.25 25.63
CA MET A 137 -8.06 -10.76 24.48
C MET A 137 -7.29 -10.46 23.18
N ALA A 138 -6.80 -11.52 22.54
CA ALA A 138 -6.19 -11.50 21.21
C ALA A 138 -7.27 -11.47 20.11
N LYS A 139 -7.10 -10.57 19.13
CA LYS A 139 -8.02 -10.33 18.02
C LYS A 139 -7.25 -10.13 16.71
N ALA A 140 -7.88 -10.55 15.61
CA ALA A 140 -7.43 -10.22 14.26
C ALA A 140 -7.56 -8.71 14.01
N VAL A 141 -6.57 -8.09 13.35
CA VAL A 141 -6.55 -6.63 13.16
C VAL A 141 -7.02 -6.26 11.74
N PRO A 142 -8.06 -5.42 11.59
CA PRO A 142 -8.47 -4.94 10.28
C PRO A 142 -7.45 -3.90 9.75
N LEU A 143 -6.87 -4.20 8.59
CA LEU A 143 -6.01 -3.29 7.85
C LEU A 143 -6.85 -2.30 7.04
N LYS A 144 -6.62 -1.01 7.27
CA LYS A 144 -7.02 0.05 6.32
C LYS A 144 -6.27 -0.17 4.99
N SER A 145 -6.83 0.34 3.90
CA SER A 145 -6.27 0.10 2.56
C SER A 145 -4.85 0.66 2.42
N GLY A 146 -3.87 -0.22 2.27
CA GLY A 146 -2.47 0.09 2.01
C GLY A 146 -2.06 -0.19 0.56
N VAL A 147 -0.85 0.19 0.19
CA VAL A 147 -0.26 -0.19 -1.11
C VAL A 147 1.14 -0.79 -0.96
N ARG A 148 1.48 -1.67 -1.89
CA ARG A 148 2.83 -2.19 -2.09
C ARG A 148 3.18 -2.14 -3.57
N PHE A 149 4.41 -1.74 -3.89
CA PHE A 149 4.92 -1.70 -5.26
C PHE A 149 6.42 -1.97 -5.31
N GLN A 150 6.95 -2.20 -6.50
CA GLN A 150 8.39 -2.29 -6.75
C GLN A 150 8.83 -1.20 -7.72
N VAL A 151 9.69 -0.30 -7.25
CA VAL A 151 10.36 0.69 -8.10
C VAL A 151 11.57 0.01 -8.74
N HIS A 152 11.54 -0.18 -10.05
CA HIS A 152 12.67 -0.67 -10.83
C HIS A 152 13.39 0.54 -11.43
N VAL A 153 14.69 0.64 -11.21
CA VAL A 153 15.52 1.76 -11.65
C VAL A 153 16.61 1.20 -12.55
N GLU A 154 16.75 1.74 -13.76
CA GLU A 154 17.80 1.36 -14.71
C GLU A 154 18.68 2.57 -15.04
N VAL A 155 19.97 2.46 -14.70
CA VAL A 155 20.99 3.48 -14.98
C VAL A 155 21.78 3.04 -16.20
N SER A 156 21.79 3.85 -17.27
CA SER A 156 22.49 3.47 -18.50
C SER A 156 24.00 3.69 -18.41
N LYS A 157 24.79 2.77 -18.99
CA LYS A 157 26.24 2.88 -19.18
C LYS A 157 26.63 3.45 -20.55
N VAL A 158 25.64 3.73 -21.40
CA VAL A 158 25.79 4.31 -22.75
C VAL A 158 25.02 5.62 -22.96
N LYS A 159 23.99 5.93 -22.16
CA LYS A 159 23.29 7.23 -22.19
C LYS A 159 23.68 8.14 -21.02
N ILE A 160 23.81 9.45 -21.31
CA ILE A 160 23.91 10.51 -20.29
C ILE A 160 22.84 11.59 -20.52
N ASN A 161 22.44 12.24 -19.44
CA ASN A 161 21.70 13.49 -19.45
C ASN A 161 22.67 14.67 -19.39
N VAL A 162 22.40 15.71 -20.16
CA VAL A 162 23.13 16.98 -20.20
C VAL A 162 22.14 18.10 -19.93
N ALA A 163 22.46 19.05 -19.05
CA ALA A 163 21.58 20.14 -18.65
C ALA A 163 22.30 21.50 -18.64
N GLU A 164 21.53 22.58 -18.45
CA GLU A 164 21.99 23.98 -18.46
C GLU A 164 22.52 24.46 -19.83
N ILE A 165 22.21 23.72 -20.91
CA ILE A 165 22.74 23.96 -22.26
C ILE A 165 22.43 25.41 -22.69
N PRO A 166 23.41 26.21 -23.12
CA PRO A 166 23.21 27.62 -23.45
C PRO A 166 22.37 27.79 -24.74
N ASP A 167 21.38 28.67 -24.73
CA ASP A 167 20.60 28.95 -25.94
C ASP A 167 21.28 30.01 -26.83
N GLU A 168 22.41 29.64 -27.42
CA GLU A 168 23.26 30.51 -28.23
C GLU A 168 23.21 30.20 -29.75
N LEU A 169 22.52 29.13 -30.17
CA LEU A 169 22.46 28.66 -31.56
C LEU A 169 21.06 28.14 -31.95
N PRO A 170 20.75 28.05 -33.27
CA PRO A 170 19.62 27.27 -33.77
C PRO A 170 19.71 25.80 -33.34
N GLU A 171 18.58 25.16 -33.11
CA GLU A 171 18.43 23.80 -32.55
C GLU A 171 19.31 22.75 -33.24
N ASN A 172 19.22 22.63 -34.57
CA ASN A 172 20.06 21.73 -35.37
C ASN A 172 21.56 21.99 -35.13
N GLN A 173 21.98 23.26 -35.14
CA GLN A 173 23.39 23.61 -34.92
C GLN A 173 23.83 23.32 -33.48
N MET A 174 22.97 23.51 -32.48
CA MET A 174 23.29 23.17 -31.10
C MET A 174 23.46 21.65 -30.93
N ARG A 175 22.54 20.85 -31.48
CA ARG A 175 22.65 19.38 -31.51
C ARG A 175 23.96 18.91 -32.14
N ASP A 176 24.27 19.43 -33.33
CA ASP A 176 25.51 19.10 -34.05
C ASP A 176 26.78 19.54 -33.28
N LYS A 177 26.71 20.65 -32.50
CA LYS A 177 27.80 21.08 -31.60
C LYS A 177 27.94 20.21 -30.36
N LEU A 178 26.84 19.72 -29.79
CA LEU A 178 26.85 18.79 -28.67
C LEU A 178 27.51 17.48 -29.10
N GLU A 179 27.08 16.90 -30.21
CA GLU A 179 27.66 15.69 -30.84
C GLU A 179 29.17 15.86 -31.07
N LEU A 180 29.57 16.90 -31.81
CA LEU A 180 30.98 17.24 -32.06
C LEU A 180 31.78 17.59 -30.79
N SER A 181 31.13 17.86 -29.66
CA SER A 181 31.82 18.03 -28.38
C SER A 181 31.97 16.69 -27.66
N PHE A 182 30.91 15.91 -27.52
CA PHE A 182 30.94 14.63 -26.81
C PHE A 182 31.77 13.55 -27.53
N CYS A 183 31.97 13.66 -28.84
CA CYS A 183 32.96 12.88 -29.59
C CYS A 183 34.44 13.16 -29.20
N LYS A 184 34.74 14.21 -28.41
CA LYS A 184 36.12 14.56 -28.04
C LYS A 184 36.63 13.73 -26.86
N SER A 185 37.39 12.68 -27.17
CA SER A 185 38.12 11.84 -26.21
C SER A 185 38.98 12.62 -25.20
N ARG A 186 39.53 13.79 -25.59
CA ARG A 186 40.27 14.70 -24.68
C ARG A 186 39.45 15.14 -23.45
N ASN A 187 38.12 15.19 -23.58
CA ASN A 187 37.19 15.57 -22.50
C ASN A 187 36.56 14.32 -21.83
N GLY A 188 37.14 13.13 -22.02
CA GLY A 188 36.59 11.84 -21.56
C GLY A 188 35.60 11.18 -22.54
N GLY A 189 35.26 11.86 -23.64
CA GLY A 189 34.28 11.44 -24.64
C GLY A 189 34.62 10.19 -25.46
N GLY A 190 33.81 9.92 -26.47
CA GLY A 190 33.85 8.74 -27.33
C GLY A 190 32.78 8.83 -28.43
N GLU A 191 32.71 7.83 -29.31
CA GLU A 191 31.80 7.85 -30.47
C GLU A 191 30.32 7.96 -30.04
N VAL A 192 29.64 8.99 -30.55
CA VAL A 192 28.23 9.29 -30.26
C VAL A 192 27.35 8.62 -31.32
N GLU A 193 26.36 7.84 -30.89
CA GLU A 193 25.33 7.25 -31.74
C GLU A 193 24.21 8.26 -32.04
N CYS A 194 23.78 9.02 -31.03
CA CYS A 194 22.67 9.97 -31.15
C CYS A 194 22.74 11.10 -30.11
N VAL A 195 22.23 12.28 -30.48
CA VAL A 195 21.94 13.40 -29.57
C VAL A 195 20.48 13.82 -29.73
N GLU A 196 19.71 13.63 -28.67
CA GLU A 196 18.31 14.05 -28.55
C GLU A 196 18.32 15.38 -27.75
N TYR A 197 18.21 16.53 -28.42
CA TYR A 197 18.30 17.87 -27.78
C TYR A 197 16.93 18.53 -27.65
N ASP A 198 16.56 18.95 -26.44
CA ASP A 198 15.39 19.78 -26.15
C ASP A 198 15.82 21.22 -25.85
N LYS A 199 15.51 22.13 -26.78
CA LYS A 199 15.77 23.56 -26.66
C LYS A 199 14.93 24.25 -25.58
N GLN A 200 13.70 23.79 -25.31
CA GLN A 200 12.82 24.37 -24.29
C GLN A 200 13.25 23.98 -22.88
N ALA A 201 13.57 22.69 -22.66
CA ALA A 201 14.11 22.21 -21.40
C ALA A 201 15.60 22.56 -21.19
N ARG A 202 16.28 23.04 -22.23
CA ARG A 202 17.73 23.33 -22.26
C ARG A 202 18.57 22.12 -21.84
N SER A 203 18.17 20.95 -22.29
CA SER A 203 18.76 19.65 -21.95
C SER A 203 18.95 18.77 -23.18
N ALA A 204 19.81 17.76 -23.08
CA ALA A 204 19.99 16.75 -24.11
C ALA A 204 20.22 15.37 -23.51
N VAL A 205 19.76 14.34 -24.20
CA VAL A 205 20.21 12.96 -24.00
C VAL A 205 21.27 12.66 -25.04
N VAL A 206 22.44 12.18 -24.61
CA VAL A 206 23.54 11.76 -25.50
C VAL A 206 23.74 10.27 -25.33
N THR A 207 23.70 9.54 -26.45
CA THR A 207 23.89 8.08 -26.52
C THR A 207 25.23 7.79 -27.19
N PHE A 208 26.05 6.94 -26.57
CA PHE A 208 27.37 6.53 -27.05
C PHE A 208 27.37 5.10 -27.58
N VAL A 209 28.17 4.84 -28.61
CA VAL A 209 28.36 3.48 -29.18
C VAL A 209 29.15 2.60 -28.21
N GLU A 210 30.17 3.15 -27.55
CA GLU A 210 31.00 2.45 -26.57
C GLU A 210 30.40 2.50 -25.16
N SER A 211 30.27 1.34 -24.50
CA SER A 211 29.94 1.28 -23.07
C SER A 211 31.09 1.84 -22.22
N GLY A 212 30.74 2.61 -21.18
CA GLY A 212 31.71 3.24 -20.29
C GLY A 212 32.21 4.62 -20.72
N VAL A 213 31.87 5.11 -21.92
CA VAL A 213 32.07 6.55 -22.27
C VAL A 213 31.30 7.44 -21.30
N ALA A 214 30.05 7.07 -21.02
CA ALA A 214 29.20 7.72 -20.02
C ALA A 214 29.90 7.78 -18.65
N GLU A 215 30.45 6.67 -18.16
CA GLU A 215 31.14 6.61 -16.87
C GLU A 215 32.38 7.52 -16.81
N ARG A 216 33.14 7.63 -17.91
CA ARG A 216 34.30 8.56 -17.99
C ARG A 216 33.87 10.02 -17.88
N ILE A 217 32.75 10.38 -18.52
CA ILE A 217 32.19 11.74 -18.47
C ILE A 217 31.63 12.03 -17.07
N LEU A 218 30.80 11.13 -16.53
CA LEU A 218 30.08 11.32 -15.25
C LEU A 218 30.99 11.44 -14.01
N LYS A 219 32.26 11.04 -14.12
CA LYS A 219 33.28 11.33 -13.09
C LYS A 219 33.52 12.83 -12.89
N ASN A 220 33.25 13.66 -13.89
CA ASN A 220 33.31 15.12 -13.82
C ASN A 220 31.91 15.70 -14.05
N LYS A 221 31.19 16.03 -12.96
CA LYS A 221 29.77 16.44 -12.98
C LYS A 221 29.42 17.64 -13.88
N ASP A 222 30.41 18.44 -14.29
CA ASP A 222 30.20 19.61 -15.12
C ASP A 222 31.24 19.64 -16.27
N TYR A 223 30.74 19.48 -17.49
CA TYR A 223 31.49 19.20 -18.70
C TYR A 223 31.77 20.48 -19.53
N PRO A 224 32.97 20.66 -20.12
CA PRO A 224 33.29 21.86 -20.89
C PRO A 224 32.77 21.78 -22.34
N LEU A 225 31.69 22.52 -22.61
CA LEU A 225 31.09 22.70 -23.93
C LEU A 225 31.66 23.96 -24.60
N TYR A 226 32.23 23.80 -25.80
CA TYR A 226 32.87 24.88 -26.55
C TYR A 226 31.99 25.33 -27.72
N ILE A 227 31.51 26.57 -27.67
CA ILE A 227 30.64 27.18 -28.68
C ILE A 227 31.37 28.38 -29.27
N ASN A 228 31.65 28.31 -30.57
CA ASN A 228 32.40 29.33 -31.31
C ASN A 228 33.79 29.62 -30.70
N GLN A 229 33.92 30.66 -29.87
CA GLN A 229 35.14 30.99 -29.12
C GLN A 229 34.96 30.87 -27.59
N ASP A 230 33.72 30.70 -27.12
CA ASP A 230 33.36 30.67 -25.71
C ASP A 230 33.35 29.24 -25.15
N CYS A 231 33.71 29.13 -23.87
CA CYS A 231 33.62 27.89 -23.12
C CYS A 231 32.53 28.03 -22.05
N ARG A 232 31.49 27.22 -22.15
CA ARG A 232 30.44 27.08 -21.14
C ARG A 232 30.65 25.75 -20.42
N ARG A 233 30.27 25.68 -19.14
CA ARG A 233 30.16 24.41 -18.43
C ARG A 233 28.69 23.99 -18.46
N VAL A 234 28.43 22.74 -18.78
CA VAL A 234 27.09 22.13 -18.78
C VAL A 234 27.07 20.99 -17.77
N ALA A 235 26.01 20.89 -16.97
CA ALA A 235 25.87 19.82 -16.00
C ALA A 235 25.65 18.47 -16.72
N VAL A 236 26.31 17.41 -16.25
CA VAL A 236 26.14 16.04 -16.75
C VAL A 236 25.72 15.09 -15.64
N SER A 237 24.69 14.31 -15.90
CA SER A 237 24.10 13.36 -14.95
C SER A 237 23.79 12.03 -15.64
N PRO A 238 23.72 10.91 -14.90
CA PRO A 238 23.39 9.62 -15.51
C PRO A 238 22.02 9.66 -16.18
N TYR A 239 21.87 8.95 -17.30
CA TYR A 239 20.53 8.62 -17.79
C TYR A 239 19.94 7.52 -16.89
N VAL A 240 18.80 7.82 -16.27
CA VAL A 240 18.11 6.94 -15.33
C VAL A 240 16.66 6.81 -15.78
N GLU A 241 16.22 5.58 -16.00
CA GLU A 241 14.82 5.26 -16.30
C GLU A 241 14.18 4.59 -15.08
N THR A 242 12.95 4.97 -14.75
CA THR A 242 12.25 4.50 -13.54
C THR A 242 10.88 3.90 -13.89
N HIS A 243 10.70 2.63 -13.53
CA HIS A 243 9.52 1.83 -13.86
C HIS A 243 8.85 1.32 -12.58
N LEU A 244 7.59 1.69 -12.35
CA LEU A 244 6.80 1.14 -11.26
C LEU A 244 6.17 -0.20 -11.70
N LYS A 245 6.56 -1.29 -11.03
CA LYS A 245 6.09 -2.66 -11.31
C LYS A 245 5.40 -3.26 -10.08
N LYS A 246 4.57 -4.28 -10.28
CA LYS A 246 3.86 -5.03 -9.22
C LYS A 246 3.10 -4.14 -8.22
N PHE A 247 2.43 -3.08 -8.69
CA PHE A 247 1.51 -2.30 -7.85
C PHE A 247 0.37 -3.20 -7.33
N GLN A 248 0.17 -3.20 -6.02
CA GLN A 248 -0.82 -3.99 -5.30
C GLN A 248 -1.46 -3.09 -4.25
N VAL A 249 -2.79 -2.95 -4.28
CA VAL A 249 -3.57 -2.42 -3.14
C VAL A 249 -3.89 -3.60 -2.24
N PHE A 250 -3.75 -3.45 -0.93
CA PHE A 250 -4.09 -4.48 0.05
C PHE A 250 -5.02 -3.92 1.14
N SER A 251 -6.05 -4.68 1.47
CA SER A 251 -7.03 -4.40 2.53
C SER A 251 -7.59 -5.73 3.04
N GLY A 252 -7.99 -5.77 4.31
CA GLY A 252 -8.47 -7.01 4.93
C GLY A 252 -8.02 -7.15 6.38
N ILE A 253 -7.44 -8.31 6.71
CA ILE A 253 -6.97 -8.65 8.06
C ILE A 253 -5.46 -8.83 8.01
N SER A 254 -4.72 -8.28 8.99
CA SER A 254 -3.28 -8.47 9.06
C SER A 254 -2.94 -9.94 9.29
N LYS A 255 -1.97 -10.42 8.51
CA LYS A 255 -1.51 -11.81 8.56
C LYS A 255 -0.60 -12.08 9.76
N ARG A 256 0.26 -11.11 10.10
CA ARG A 256 1.35 -11.23 11.09
C ARG A 256 1.14 -10.43 12.37
N THR A 257 0.22 -9.47 12.38
CA THR A 257 -0.07 -8.63 13.56
C THR A 257 -1.34 -9.08 14.27
N VAL A 258 -1.32 -9.03 15.60
CA VAL A 258 -2.44 -9.33 16.50
C VAL A 258 -2.74 -8.11 17.38
N LEU A 259 -4.03 -7.80 17.55
CA LEU A 259 -4.50 -6.77 18.48
C LEU A 259 -4.78 -7.44 19.83
N LEU A 260 -4.10 -6.97 20.86
CA LEU A 260 -4.27 -7.35 22.25
C LEU A 260 -5.13 -6.28 22.94
N THR A 261 -6.20 -6.69 23.61
CA THR A 261 -7.14 -5.78 24.28
C THR A 261 -7.45 -6.25 25.71
N GLY A 262 -7.73 -5.33 26.62
CA GLY A 262 -8.02 -5.65 28.03
C GLY A 262 -6.98 -5.14 29.04
N MET A 263 -6.01 -4.33 28.59
CA MET A 263 -4.89 -3.84 29.42
C MET A 263 -5.19 -2.49 30.10
N GLY A 264 -6.47 -2.14 30.26
CA GLY A 264 -6.91 -0.84 30.79
C GLY A 264 -6.54 -0.58 32.26
N ASP A 265 -6.26 -1.65 33.02
CA ASP A 265 -5.86 -1.61 34.44
C ASP A 265 -4.33 -1.46 34.63
N LEU A 266 -3.58 -1.25 33.54
CA LEU A 266 -2.12 -1.05 33.53
C LEU A 266 -1.72 0.42 33.31
N ASP A 267 -2.66 1.36 33.39
CA ASP A 267 -2.45 2.80 33.12
C ASP A 267 -1.51 3.54 34.08
N MET A 268 -1.07 2.86 35.14
CA MET A 268 -0.05 3.31 36.09
C MET A 268 1.31 2.60 35.88
N MET A 269 1.47 1.83 34.80
CA MET A 269 2.71 1.14 34.43
C MET A 269 3.39 1.81 33.24
N ASP A 270 4.72 1.71 33.24
CA ASP A 270 5.57 2.08 32.11
C ASP A 270 5.31 1.20 30.87
N GLU A 271 5.21 1.84 29.70
CA GLU A 271 4.82 1.19 28.44
C GLU A 271 5.92 0.29 27.88
N GLU A 272 7.20 0.67 28.00
CA GLU A 272 8.36 -0.17 27.60
C GLU A 272 8.42 -1.46 28.45
N THR A 273 8.24 -1.33 29.77
CA THR A 273 8.17 -2.48 30.68
C THR A 273 6.99 -3.43 30.38
N VAL A 274 5.85 -2.90 29.94
CA VAL A 274 4.67 -3.72 29.60
C VAL A 274 4.85 -4.39 28.23
N GLU A 275 5.44 -3.69 27.26
CA GLU A 275 5.84 -4.26 25.97
C GLU A 275 6.78 -5.47 26.13
N ASP A 276 7.86 -5.33 26.92
CA ASP A 276 8.80 -6.42 27.23
C ASP A 276 8.10 -7.64 27.86
N LEU A 277 7.24 -7.42 28.86
CA LEU A 277 6.57 -8.50 29.59
C LEU A 277 5.51 -9.22 28.73
N ILE A 278 4.86 -8.51 27.81
CA ILE A 278 3.96 -9.10 26.82
C ILE A 278 4.76 -9.85 25.75
N GLY A 279 5.87 -9.30 25.25
CA GLY A 279 6.78 -9.98 24.32
C GLY A 279 7.28 -11.31 24.88
N ILE A 280 7.81 -11.31 26.11
CA ILE A 280 8.27 -12.51 26.83
C ILE A 280 7.12 -13.51 27.09
N HIS A 281 5.86 -13.07 27.15
CA HIS A 281 4.72 -13.96 27.20
C HIS A 281 4.44 -14.62 25.84
N PHE A 282 4.50 -13.86 24.74
CA PHE A 282 4.16 -14.33 23.40
C PHE A 282 5.35 -14.91 22.59
N GLN A 283 6.57 -14.87 23.11
CA GLN A 283 7.70 -15.71 22.63
C GLN A 283 7.59 -17.19 23.05
N ARG A 284 6.55 -17.58 23.80
CA ARG A 284 6.42 -18.93 24.38
C ARG A 284 5.43 -19.78 23.60
N GLU A 285 5.92 -20.84 22.95
CA GLU A 285 5.11 -21.83 22.21
C GLU A 285 3.85 -22.31 22.96
N LYS A 286 3.97 -22.54 24.27
CA LYS A 286 2.85 -22.99 25.14
C LYS A 286 1.67 -22.01 25.22
N ASN A 287 1.87 -20.76 24.80
CA ASN A 287 0.87 -19.70 24.72
C ASN A 287 0.41 -19.48 23.26
N GLY A 288 0.72 -20.41 22.35
CA GLY A 288 0.51 -20.26 20.89
C GLY A 288 1.53 -19.35 20.20
N GLY A 289 2.55 -18.91 20.95
CA GLY A 289 3.51 -17.89 20.57
C GLY A 289 4.74 -18.38 19.78
N GLY A 290 5.60 -17.43 19.42
CA GLY A 290 6.79 -17.59 18.58
C GLY A 290 7.55 -16.26 18.47
N GLU A 291 8.50 -16.12 17.55
CA GLU A 291 9.39 -14.96 17.53
C GLU A 291 8.67 -13.63 17.22
N VAL A 292 9.03 -12.58 17.97
CA VAL A 292 8.33 -11.27 17.98
C VAL A 292 9.18 -10.22 17.30
N ASP A 293 8.68 -9.69 16.18
CA ASP A 293 9.33 -8.69 15.33
C ASP A 293 9.18 -7.27 15.90
N THR A 294 7.99 -6.93 16.42
CA THR A 294 7.72 -5.64 17.07
C THR A 294 6.48 -5.74 17.95
N ILE A 295 6.47 -5.01 19.07
CA ILE A 295 5.28 -4.74 19.88
C ILE A 295 5.12 -3.23 20.12
N LYS A 296 3.88 -2.74 20.16
CA LYS A 296 3.52 -1.35 20.50
C LYS A 296 2.27 -1.34 21.39
N CYS A 297 2.32 -0.77 22.59
CA CYS A 297 1.15 -0.63 23.48
C CYS A 297 0.75 0.83 23.74
N SER A 298 -0.51 1.07 24.10
CA SER A 298 -1.03 2.35 24.59
C SER A 298 -1.74 2.14 25.93
N LEU A 299 -1.18 2.71 27.00
CA LEU A 299 -1.72 2.61 28.37
C LEU A 299 -2.21 3.97 28.88
N HIS A 300 -1.63 5.07 28.39
CA HIS A 300 -1.95 6.43 28.86
C HIS A 300 -2.86 7.20 27.89
N GLN A 301 -2.49 7.29 26.61
CA GLN A 301 -3.18 8.07 25.59
C GLN A 301 -3.20 7.35 24.24
N PRO A 302 -4.30 7.43 23.46
CA PRO A 302 -4.35 6.86 22.12
C PRO A 302 -3.29 7.46 21.19
N TYR A 303 -2.69 6.63 20.33
CA TYR A 303 -1.75 7.10 19.30
C TYR A 303 -1.79 6.23 18.04
N VAL A 304 -1.25 6.76 16.94
CA VAL A 304 -1.14 6.03 15.68
C VAL A 304 0.12 5.17 15.67
N ALA A 305 -0.07 3.86 15.76
CA ALA A 305 0.95 2.86 15.46
C ALA A 305 0.91 2.49 13.96
N TYR A 306 1.97 1.86 13.46
CA TYR A 306 2.11 1.50 12.04
C TYR A 306 2.39 0.00 11.89
N PHE A 307 1.72 -0.65 10.95
CA PHE A 307 1.97 -2.05 10.61
C PHE A 307 3.25 -2.20 9.76
N GLN A 308 3.88 -3.38 9.85
CA GLN A 308 4.85 -3.89 8.87
C GLN A 308 4.32 -5.23 8.35
N GLU A 309 4.22 -5.38 7.02
CA GLU A 309 3.67 -6.56 6.31
C GLU A 309 4.41 -6.87 4.99
#